data_AF-A0A7C2Q1J0-F1
#
_entry.id   AF-A0A7C2Q1J0-F1
#
_cell.length_a   1.000
_cell.length_b   1.000
_cell.length_c   1.000
_cell.angle_alpha   90.00
_cell.angle_beta   90.00
_cell.angle_gamma   90.00
#
_symmetry.space_group_name_H-M   'P 1'
#
loop_
_entity.id
_entity.type
_entity.pdbx_description
1 polymer ?
#
loop_
_entity_poly.entity_id
_entity_poly.type
_entity_poly.pdbx_seq_one_letter_code
_entity_poly.pdbx_strand_id
1 'polypeptide(L)' 'AIQVITDPPYFGTVSGSTFEEAQSWGVIAKGAQTVTVYCDTTIAMPLLVTALAQGAIREAKLRRRPTFIMGRELRVNYP' A
#
# COMPACT_ATOMS: atom_id res chain seq x y z
N ALA A 1 -3.38 1.79 1.91
CA ALA A 1 -3.15 0.43 1.41
C ALA A 1 -4.07 0.16 0.24
N ILE A 2 -3.61 -0.61 -0.76
CA ILE A 2 -4.42 -1.03 -1.91
C ILE A 2 -4.33 -2.55 -1.94
N GLN A 3 -5.47 -3.22 -2.05
CA GLN A 3 -5.54 -4.68 -2.17
C GLN A 3 -6.28 -5.01 -3.45
N VAL A 4 -5.66 -5.82 -4.30
CA VAL A 4 -6.25 -6.38 -5.51
C VAL A 4 -6.40 -7.88 -5.26
N ILE A 5 -7.62 -8.37 -5.23
CA ILE A 5 -7.91 -9.74 -4.82
C ILE A 5 -9.12 -10.29 -5.58
N THR A 6 -9.12 -11.59 -5.85
CA THR A 6 -10.26 -12.30 -6.42
C THR A 6 -11.17 -12.88 -5.35
N ASP A 7 -10.59 -13.22 -4.20
CA ASP A 7 -11.27 -13.89 -3.11
C ASP A 7 -12.01 -12.89 -2.22
N PRO A 8 -13.32 -13.12 -1.98
CA PRO A 8 -14.10 -12.34 -1.05
C PRO A 8 -13.81 -12.69 0.42
N PRO A 9 -14.14 -11.77 1.35
CA PRO A 9 -13.68 -11.83 2.74
C PRO A 9 -14.36 -12.94 3.58
N TYR A 10 -15.51 -13.46 3.15
CA TYR A 10 -16.26 -14.47 3.90
C TYR A 10 -15.59 -15.85 3.90
N PHE A 11 -14.58 -16.09 3.06
CA PHE A 11 -13.81 -17.35 3.09
C PHE A 11 -12.88 -17.46 4.30
N GLY A 12 -12.65 -16.36 5.04
CA GLY A 12 -11.86 -16.39 6.27
C GLY A 12 -10.39 -16.76 6.07
N THR A 13 -9.86 -16.57 4.85
CA THR A 13 -8.45 -16.80 4.54
C THR A 13 -7.62 -15.58 4.94
N VAL A 14 -6.36 -15.79 5.31
CA VAL A 14 -5.45 -14.69 5.65
C VAL A 14 -5.22 -13.75 4.46
N SER A 15 -5.20 -14.29 3.23
CA SER A 15 -5.09 -13.51 2.00
C SER A 15 -6.34 -12.65 1.74
N GLY A 16 -7.52 -13.16 2.10
CA GLY A 16 -8.82 -12.49 1.97
C GLY A 16 -9.22 -11.59 3.14
N SER A 17 -8.34 -11.41 4.12
CA SER A 17 -8.60 -10.59 5.32
C SER A 17 -8.97 -9.16 4.93
N THR A 18 -9.92 -8.56 5.65
CA THR A 18 -10.32 -7.17 5.41
C THR A 18 -9.30 -6.20 6.00
N PHE A 19 -9.34 -4.95 5.53
CA PHE A 19 -8.45 -3.93 6.08
C PHE A 19 -8.74 -3.62 7.54
N GLU A 20 -9.99 -3.70 7.97
CA GLU A 20 -10.39 -3.53 9.37
C GLU A 20 -9.78 -4.61 10.25
N GLU A 21 -9.77 -5.86 9.77
CA GLU A 21 -9.11 -6.97 10.46
C GLU A 21 -7.60 -6.74 10.52
N ALA A 22 -6.94 -6.43 9.41
CA ALA A 22 -5.51 -6.11 9.39
C ALA A 22 -5.14 -4.92 10.29
N GLN A 23 -6.01 -3.92 10.43
CA GLN A 23 -5.83 -2.80 11.36
C GLN A 23 -5.99 -3.22 12.83
N SER A 24 -6.86 -4.19 13.13
CA SER A 24 -7.03 -4.72 14.49
C SER A 24 -5.75 -5.36 15.03
N TRP A 25 -4.98 -6.00 14.15
CA TRP A 25 -3.68 -6.61 14.45
C TRP A 25 -2.50 -5.62 14.39
N GLY A 26 -2.75 -4.36 14.00
CA GLY A 26 -1.70 -3.36 13.85
C GLY A 26 -0.80 -3.55 12.61
N VAL A 27 -1.18 -4.44 11.69
CA VAL A 27 -0.47 -4.63 10.41
C VAL A 27 -0.60 -3.38 9.53
N ILE A 28 -1.74 -2.72 9.61
CA ILE A 28 -2.04 -1.47 8.92
C ILE A 28 -2.38 -0.39 9.95
N ALA A 29 -1.92 0.84 9.72
CA ALA A 29 -2.23 1.98 10.59
C ALA A 29 -3.74 2.28 10.57
N LYS A 30 -4.32 2.59 11.75
CA LYS A 30 -5.77 2.86 11.92
C LYS A 30 -6.31 4.02 11.07
N GLY A 31 -5.46 4.99 10.72
CA GLY A 31 -5.83 6.14 9.88
C GLY A 31 -5.42 5.99 8.40
N ALA A 32 -4.95 4.81 7.98
CA ALA A 32 -4.53 4.61 6.60
C ALA A 32 -5.74 4.69 5.65
N GLN A 33 -5.59 5.40 4.52
CA GLN A 33 -6.54 5.30 3.42
C GLN A 33 -6.43 3.91 2.79
N THR A 34 -7.55 3.20 2.69
CA THR A 34 -7.59 1.81 2.21
C THR A 34 -8.61 1.66 1.09
N VAL A 35 -8.33 0.74 0.15
CA VAL A 35 -9.26 0.39 -0.93
C VAL A 35 -9.03 -1.05 -1.38
N THR A 36 -10.11 -1.83 -1.47
CA THR A 36 -10.09 -3.22 -1.96
C THR A 36 -10.74 -3.25 -3.33
N VAL A 37 -10.05 -3.86 -4.29
CA VAL A 37 -10.53 -4.04 -5.67
C VAL A 37 -10.70 -5.53 -5.91
N TYR A 38 -11.94 -5.96 -6.14
CA TYR A 38 -12.26 -7.34 -6.48
C TYR A 38 -12.05 -7.57 -7.97
N CYS A 39 -10.85 -7.96 -8.35
CA CYS A 39 -10.45 -8.13 -9.75
C CYS A 39 -9.21 -9.03 -9.86
N ASP A 40 -9.04 -9.67 -11.01
CA ASP A 40 -7.79 -10.36 -11.33
C ASP A 40 -6.64 -9.37 -11.47
N THR A 41 -5.47 -9.72 -10.93
CA THR A 41 -4.28 -8.86 -10.93
C THR A 41 -3.81 -8.55 -12.35
N THR A 42 -3.99 -9.47 -13.30
CA THR A 42 -3.61 -9.27 -14.71
C THR A 42 -4.40 -8.16 -15.39
N ILE A 43 -5.61 -7.84 -14.89
CA ILE A 43 -6.47 -6.76 -15.38
C ILE A 43 -6.16 -5.46 -14.63
N ALA A 44 -6.09 -5.52 -13.31
CA ALA A 44 -5.93 -4.32 -12.48
C ALA A 44 -4.52 -3.71 -12.60
N MET A 45 -3.47 -4.53 -12.66
CA MET A 45 -2.08 -4.07 -12.60
C MET A 45 -1.68 -3.19 -13.80
N PRO A 46 -1.99 -3.54 -15.06
CA PRO A 46 -1.68 -2.68 -16.20
C PRO A 46 -2.34 -1.30 -16.11
N LEU A 47 -3.58 -1.21 -15.62
CA LEU A 47 -4.30 0.05 -15.44
C LEU A 47 -3.64 0.92 -14.37
N LEU A 48 -3.32 0.34 -13.20
CA LEU A 48 -2.64 1.04 -12.11
C LEU A 48 -1.28 1.59 -12.54
N VAL A 49 -0.46 0.76 -13.19
CA VAL A 49 0.88 1.16 -13.65
C VAL A 49 0.79 2.26 -14.70
N THR A 50 -0.11 2.14 -15.67
CA THR A 50 -0.27 3.15 -16.73
C THR A 50 -0.72 4.49 -16.16
N ALA A 51 -1.72 4.48 -15.27
CA ALA A 51 -2.22 5.69 -14.61
C ALA A 51 -1.13 6.37 -13.77
N LEU A 52 -0.35 5.60 -13.01
CA LEU A 52 0.79 6.14 -12.24
C LEU A 52 1.88 6.70 -13.15
N ALA A 53 2.23 5.99 -14.23
CA ALA A 53 3.25 6.42 -15.16
C ALA A 53 2.86 7.72 -15.90
N GLN A 54 1.58 7.91 -16.21
CA GLN A 54 1.11 9.11 -16.90
C GLN A 54 0.80 10.27 -15.96
N GLY A 55 0.19 9.97 -14.80
CA GLY A 55 -0.38 10.97 -13.91
C GLY A 55 0.49 11.37 -12.72
N ALA A 56 1.41 10.51 -12.26
CA ALA A 56 2.11 10.71 -10.99
C ALA A 56 3.59 11.11 -11.12
N ILE A 57 4.07 11.44 -12.33
CA ILE A 57 5.49 11.80 -12.55
C ILE A 57 5.90 13.02 -11.71
N ARG A 58 5.02 14.01 -11.57
CA ARG A 58 5.32 15.24 -10.81
C ARG A 58 5.39 14.95 -9.31
N GLU A 59 4.42 14.23 -8.80
CA GLU A 59 4.28 13.81 -7.41
C GLU A 59 5.41 12.85 -7.00
N ALA A 60 5.82 11.96 -7.90
CA ALA A 60 6.95 11.06 -7.69
C ALA A 60 8.28 11.83 -7.56
N LYS A 61 8.46 12.93 -8.30
CA LYS A 61 9.64 13.81 -8.15
C LYS A 61 9.63 14.60 -6.85
N LEU A 62 8.44 14.99 -6.36
CA LEU A 62 8.28 15.74 -5.12
C LEU A 62 8.43 14.86 -3.87
N ARG A 63 8.24 13.55 -3.98
CA ARG A 63 8.38 12.62 -2.86
C ARG A 63 9.81 12.63 -2.32
N ARG A 64 9.97 13.21 -1.13
CA ARG A 64 11.23 13.18 -0.40
C ARG A 64 11.38 11.85 0.31
N ARG A 65 12.53 11.20 0.14
CA ARG A 65 12.82 9.90 0.76
C ARG A 65 13.40 10.14 2.15
N PRO A 66 12.96 9.39 3.19
CA PRO A 66 13.63 9.42 4.47
C PRO A 66 15.07 8.91 4.31
N THR A 67 16.00 9.57 4.98
CA THR A 67 17.41 9.14 5.00
C THR A 67 17.71 8.49 6.34
N PHE A 68 18.22 7.26 6.29
CA PHE A 68 18.60 6.49 7.46
C PHE A 68 20.11 6.59 7.62
N ILE A 69 20.56 7.20 8.72
CA ILE A 69 21.97 7.30 9.08
C ILE A 69 22.23 6.20 10.11
N MET A 70 23.01 5.21 9.68
CA MET A 70 23.37 4.04 10.48
C MET A 70 24.72 4.28 11.18
N GLY A 71 24.69 4.71 12.43
CA GLY A 71 25.87 4.88 13.28
C GLY A 71 25.74 4.11 14.60
N ARG A 72 26.41 4.58 15.65
CA ARG A 72 26.23 4.04 17.01
C ARG A 72 24.79 4.17 17.51
N GLU A 73 24.03 5.10 16.93
CA GLU A 73 22.58 5.26 17.06
C GLU A 73 21.95 5.30 15.66
N LEU A 74 20.76 4.72 15.51
CA LEU A 74 19.94 4.85 14.31
C LEU A 74 19.31 6.23 14.28
N ARG A 75 19.65 7.05 13.28
CA ARG A 75 19.01 8.35 13.06
C ARG A 75 18.21 8.32 11.77
N VAL A 76 16.92 8.66 11.87
CA VAL A 76 16.03 8.78 10.71
C VAL A 76 15.78 10.26 10.46
N ASN A 77 16.19 10.74 9.30
CA ASN A 77 15.95 12.12 8.89
C ASN A 77 14.80 12.14 7.88
N TYR A 78 13.64 12.60 8.35
CA TYR A 78 12.48 12.91 7.53
C TYR A 78 12.55 14.40 7.14
N PRO A 79 12.55 14.74 5.84
CA PRO A 79 12.57 16.12 5.38
C PRO A 79 11.18 16.74 5.25
#